data_AF-A0A968P811-F1
#
_entry.id   AF-A0A968P811-F1
#
_cell.length_a   1.000
_cell.length_b   1.000
_cell.length_c   1.000
_cell.angle_alpha   90.00
_cell.angle_beta   90.00
_cell.angle_gamma   90.00
#
_symmetry.space_group_name_H-M   'P 1'
#
loop_
_entity.id
_entity.type
_entity.pdbx_description
1 polymer ?
#
loop_
_entity_poly.entity_id
_entity_poly.type
_entity_poly.pdbx_seq_one_letter_code
_entity_poly.pdbx_strand_id
1 'polypeptide(L)'
;MLAGLLWASRLGLLLGSGEGRRTGVLLDIQAWESLVEWIENATDARAAARALTELTVAGSAREAGWVDWEDVREEWAGEQPER
;
A
#
# COMPACT_ATOMS: atom_id res chain seq x y z
N MET A 1 16.04 40.58 -13.41
CA MET A 1 14.87 40.07 -12.63
C MET A 1 14.53 38.69 -13.16
N LEU A 2 14.90 37.64 -12.43
CA LEU A 2 14.53 36.26 -12.75
C LEU A 2 13.27 35.93 -11.94
N ALA A 3 12.12 35.81 -12.60
CA ALA A 3 10.92 35.26 -12.00
C ALA A 3 10.87 33.77 -12.35
N GLY A 4 11.32 32.93 -11.42
CA GLY A 4 11.22 31.48 -11.53
C GLY A 4 9.77 31.04 -11.31
N LEU A 5 9.18 30.38 -12.30
CA LEU A 5 7.92 29.67 -12.16
C LEU A 5 8.16 28.42 -11.29
N LEU A 6 7.58 28.40 -10.10
CA LEU A 6 7.49 27.19 -9.27
C LEU A 6 6.33 26.34 -9.77
N TRP A 7 6.67 25.26 -10.49
CA TRP A 7 5.74 24.17 -10.80
C TRP A 7 5.58 23.32 -9.53
N ALA A 8 4.56 23.61 -8.73
CA ALA A 8 4.16 22.74 -7.63
C ALA A 8 3.07 21.79 -8.15
N SER A 9 3.45 20.57 -8.51
CA SER A 9 2.53 19.48 -8.84
C SER A 9 1.63 19.21 -7.63
N ARG A 10 0.36 19.59 -7.73
CA ARG A 10 -0.62 19.54 -6.63
C ARG A 10 -1.54 18.34 -6.86
N LEU A 11 -1.28 17.22 -6.19
CA LEU A 11 -2.20 16.08 -6.15
C LEU A 11 -3.26 16.35 -5.09
N GLY A 12 -4.53 16.38 -5.49
CA GLY A 12 -5.67 16.52 -4.59
C GLY A 12 -6.38 15.18 -4.41
N LEU A 13 -6.55 14.73 -3.17
CA LEU A 13 -7.34 13.55 -2.83
C LEU A 13 -8.79 13.96 -2.52
N LEU A 14 -9.75 13.24 -3.08
CA LEU A 14 -11.18 13.40 -2.77
C LEU A 14 -11.59 12.35 -1.73
N LEU A 15 -12.00 12.78 -0.53
CA LEU A 15 -12.56 11.92 0.51
C LEU A 15 -14.06 12.23 0.68
N GLY A 16 -14.92 11.28 0.31
CA GLY A 16 -16.36 11.41 0.48
C GLY A 16 -16.80 11.03 1.91
N SER A 17 -17.46 11.95 2.62
CA SER A 17 -18.18 11.64 3.86
C SER A 17 -19.64 11.26 3.57
N GLY A 18 -20.23 10.44 4.44
CA GLY A 18 -21.48 9.67 4.26
C GLY A 18 -22.79 10.45 4.06
N GLU A 19 -22.76 11.77 3.86
CA GLU A 19 -23.94 12.59 3.57
C GLU A 19 -24.09 12.94 2.08
N GLY A 20 -23.34 12.27 1.19
CA GLY A 20 -23.37 12.53 -0.26
C GLY A 20 -22.74 13.87 -0.66
N ARG A 21 -22.29 14.70 0.29
CA ARG A 21 -21.45 15.87 0.03
C ARG A 21 -20.00 15.43 -0.09
N ARG A 22 -19.44 15.59 -1.29
CA ARG A 22 -18.01 15.39 -1.53
C ARG A 22 -17.24 16.54 -0.88
N THR A 23 -16.34 16.22 0.02
CA THR A 23 -15.44 17.19 0.66
C THR A 23 -14.03 16.94 0.13
N GLY A 24 -13.39 17.98 -0.40
CA GLY A 24 -11.97 17.91 -0.74
C GLY A 24 -11.13 18.24 0.49
N VAL A 25 -10.11 17.43 0.77
CA VAL A 25 -9.07 17.76 1.76
C VAL A 25 -7.78 17.98 0.98
N LEU A 26 -7.19 19.17 1.13
CA LEU A 26 -5.88 19.45 0.55
C LEU A 26 -4.81 19.00 1.55
N LEU A 27 -4.01 18.02 1.16
CA LEU A 27 -2.82 17.59 1.87
C LEU A 27 -1.58 18.03 1.07
N ASP A 28 -0.49 18.32 1.77
CA ASP A 28 0.81 18.31 1.10
C ASP A 28 1.26 16.87 0.83
N ILE A 29 2.31 16.72 0.03
CA ILE A 29 2.78 15.41 -0.42
C ILE A 29 3.26 14.55 0.75
N GLN A 30 3.89 15.15 1.76
CA GLN A 30 4.42 14.41 2.91
C GLN A 30 3.28 13.87 3.77
N ALA A 31 2.25 14.68 4.02
CA ALA A 31 1.05 14.28 4.74
C ALA A 31 0.28 13.19 3.98
N TRP A 32 0.24 13.25 2.64
CA TRP A 32 -0.34 12.20 1.82
C TRP A 32 0.45 10.89 1.90
N GLU A 33 1.76 10.94 1.73
CA GLU A 33 2.64 9.76 1.82
C GLU A 33 2.54 9.10 3.20
N SER A 34 2.61 9.88 4.28
CA SER A 34 2.46 9.38 5.65
C SER A 34 1.08 8.75 5.89
N LEU A 35 0.01 9.27 5.28
CA LEU A 35 -1.32 8.68 5.38
C LEU A 35 -1.38 7.33 4.67
N VAL A 36 -0.86 7.24 3.45
CA VAL A 36 -0.81 6.00 2.67
C VAL A 36 0.02 4.95 3.41
N GLU A 37 1.23 5.31 3.84
CA GLU A 37 2.12 4.43 4.59
C GLU A 37 1.45 3.93 5.89
N TRP A 38 0.72 4.80 6.59
CA TRP A 38 -0.01 4.38 7.79
C TRP A 38 -1.12 3.37 7.47
N ILE A 39 -1.88 3.56 6.39
CA ILE A 39 -2.94 2.63 5.96
C ILE A 39 -2.34 1.27 5.55
N GLU A 40 -1.24 1.29 4.80
CA GLU A 40 -0.50 0.09 4.39
C GLU A 40 0.02 -0.65 5.62
N ASN A 41 0.71 0.03 6.54
CA ASN A 41 1.21 -0.56 7.79
C ASN A 41 0.11 -1.21 8.63
N ALA A 42 -1.06 -0.57 8.76
CA ALA A 42 -2.19 -1.14 9.49
C ALA A 42 -2.73 -2.41 8.81
N THR A 43 -2.74 -2.42 7.48
CA THR A 43 -3.20 -3.55 6.67
C THR A 43 -2.21 -4.71 6.72
N ASP A 44 -0.92 -4.44 6.55
CA ASP A 44 0.18 -5.40 6.59
C ASP A 44 0.32 -6.03 7.97
N ALA A 45 0.22 -5.24 9.05
CA ALA A 45 0.23 -5.76 10.41
C ALA A 45 -0.89 -6.78 10.64
N ARG A 46 -2.09 -6.52 10.10
CA ARG A 46 -3.22 -7.45 10.20
C ARG A 46 -2.98 -8.71 9.36
N ALA A 47 -2.44 -8.57 8.15
CA ALA A 47 -2.10 -9.70 7.29
C ALA A 47 -1.03 -10.59 7.95
N ALA A 48 0.02 -9.99 8.50
CA ALA A 48 1.09 -10.69 9.21
C ALA A 48 0.57 -11.43 10.45
N ALA A 49 -0.29 -10.80 11.26
CA ALA A 49 -0.88 -11.44 12.43
C ALA A 49 -1.72 -12.67 12.06
N ARG A 50 -2.49 -12.59 10.97
CA ARG A 50 -3.26 -13.72 10.44
C ARG A 50 -2.33 -14.83 9.94
N ALA A 51 -1.35 -14.49 9.12
CA ALA A 51 -0.40 -15.44 8.55
C ALA A 51 0.39 -16.18 9.64
N LEU A 52 0.79 -15.48 10.72
CA LEU A 52 1.44 -16.07 11.88
C LEU A 52 0.52 -17.05 12.63
N THR A 53 -0.77 -16.73 12.74
CA THR A 53 -1.76 -17.61 13.37
C THR A 53 -1.90 -18.92 12.58
N GLU A 54 -2.01 -18.81 11.25
CA GLU A 54 -2.10 -19.97 10.35
C GLU A 54 -0.83 -20.83 10.42
N LEU A 55 0.36 -20.19 10.45
CA LEU A 55 1.64 -20.88 10.61
C LEU A 55 1.75 -21.62 11.95
N THR A 56 1.30 -20.99 13.03
CA THR A 56 1.35 -21.59 14.38
C THR A 56 0.47 -22.83 14.47
N VAL A 57 -0.68 -22.84 13.77
CA VAL A 57 -1.56 -24.02 13.71
C VAL A 57 -0.98 -25.13 12.84
N ALA A 58 -0.36 -24.77 11.71
CA ALA A 58 0.16 -25.74 10.76
C ALA A 58 1.45 -26.44 11.23
N GLY A 59 2.24 -25.82 12.10
CA GLY A 59 3.48 -26.40 12.65
C GLY A 59 4.73 -26.18 11.79
N SER A 60 4.56 -25.99 10.47
CA SER A 60 5.63 -25.55 9.57
C SER A 60 5.10 -24.67 8.44
N ALA A 61 5.99 -23.88 7.82
CA ALA A 61 5.63 -23.00 6.71
C ALA A 61 5.08 -23.77 5.49
N ARG A 62 5.65 -24.95 5.20
CA ARG A 62 5.19 -25.79 4.10
C ARG A 62 3.79 -26.35 4.35
N GLU A 63 3.48 -26.73 5.58
CA GLU A 63 2.12 -27.20 5.97
C GLU A 63 1.10 -26.06 5.98
N ALA A 64 1.55 -24.83 6.21
CA ALA A 64 0.74 -23.61 6.07
C ALA A 64 0.51 -23.20 4.60
N GLY A 65 1.07 -23.94 3.63
CA GLY A 65 0.94 -23.65 2.20
C GLY A 65 1.88 -22.56 1.69
N TRP A 66 2.90 -22.18 2.46
CA TRP A 66 3.89 -21.20 2.01
C TRP A 66 4.88 -21.87 1.04
N VAL A 67 5.28 -21.09 0.04
CA VAL A 67 6.24 -21.48 -1.00
C VAL A 67 7.54 -20.70 -0.80
N ASP A 68 8.66 -21.29 -1.19
CA ASP A 68 9.93 -20.57 -1.18
C ASP A 68 9.90 -19.47 -2.25
N TRP A 69 10.42 -18.29 -1.92
CA TRP A 69 10.48 -17.18 -2.86
C TRP A 69 11.29 -17.54 -4.11
N GLU A 70 12.37 -18.29 -3.94
CA GLU A 70 13.24 -18.70 -5.04
C GLU A 70 12.50 -19.59 -6.05
N ASP A 71 11.46 -20.31 -5.60
CA ASP A 71 10.64 -21.22 -6.43
C ASP A 71 9.60 -20.47 -7.28
N VAL A 72 9.12 -19.30 -6.84
CA VAL A 72 8.00 -18.57 -7.49
C VAL A 72 8.37 -17.20 -8.05
N ARG A 73 9.57 -16.70 -7.76
CA ARG A 73 10.10 -15.42 -8.22
C ARG A 73 9.94 -15.21 -9.73
N GLU A 74 10.25 -16.21 -10.54
CA GLU A 74 10.25 -16.08 -12.00
C GLU A 74 8.82 -15.95 -12.56
N GLU A 75 7.86 -16.70 -12.01
CA GLU A 75 6.44 -16.61 -12.36
C GLU A 75 5.90 -15.22 -12.01
N TRP A 76 6.23 -14.69 -10.83
CA TRP A 76 5.82 -13.36 -10.41
C TRP A 76 6.51 -12.22 -11.18
N ALA A 77 7.75 -12.41 -11.64
CA ALA A 77 8.45 -11.40 -12.44
C ALA A 77 7.88 -11.28 -13.86
N GLY A 78 7.31 -12.38 -14.40
CA GLY A 78 6.74 -12.42 -15.75
C GLY A 78 5.36 -11.78 -15.90
N GLU A 79 4.64 -11.53 -14.81
CA GLU A 79 3.25 -11.05 -14.80
C GLU A 79 3.08 -9.54 -14.58
N GLN A 80 4.14 -8.74 -14.64
CA GLN A 80 4.01 -7.28 -14.57
C GLN A 80 3.72 -6.72 -15.97
N PRO A 81 2.46 -6.43 -16.37
CA PRO A 81 2.23 -5.59 -17.53
C PRO A 81 2.89 -4.25 -17.26
N GLU A 82 3.77 -3.85 -18.18
CA GLU A 82 4.48 -2.58 -18.18
C GLU A 82 3.57 -1.45 -17.69
N ARG A 83 3.88 -0.89 -16.51
CA ARG A 83 3.26 0.33 -15.99
C ARG A 83 4.11 1.53 -16.37
#